data_AF-A0A6T9SQ32-F1
#
_entry.id   AF-A0A6T9SQ32-F1
#
_cell.length_a   1.000
_cell.length_b   1.000
_cell.length_c   1.000
_cell.angle_alpha   90.00
_cell.angle_beta   90.00
_cell.angle_gamma   90.00
#
_symmetry.space_group_name_H-M   'P 1'
#
loop_
_entity.id
_entity.type
_entity.pdbx_description
1 polymer ?
#
loop_
_entity_poly.entity_id
_entity_poly.type
_entity_poly.pdbx_seq_one_letter_code
_entity_poly.pdbx_strand_id
1 'polypeptide(L)'
;MAKAAKTSARKSQEPVTRDYTIHLHKVLHKISFKKRATRAVREIRKFAAKTMLTKDVRVDTKLNKFIWSKGIRNVPTRVRVRLSRKRNEDEEAKEKTFTLCQHVPVESFKNLQTEVVRDD
;
A
#
# COMPACT_ATOMS: atom_id res chain seq x y z
N MET A 1 23.66 -33.18 7.21
CA MET A 1 22.18 -33.11 7.13
C MET A 1 21.77 -31.83 6.43
N ALA A 2 21.46 -31.88 5.14
CA ALA A 2 21.01 -30.70 4.39
C ALA A 2 19.55 -30.38 4.76
N LYS A 3 19.30 -29.17 5.27
CA LYS A 3 17.94 -28.69 5.51
C LYS A 3 17.27 -28.45 4.15
N ALA A 4 16.26 -29.26 3.83
CA ALA A 4 15.38 -29.04 2.69
C ALA A 4 14.71 -27.66 2.82
N ALA A 5 14.93 -26.79 1.84
CA ALA A 5 14.24 -25.52 1.74
C ALA A 5 12.75 -25.81 1.45
N LYS A 6 11.87 -25.50 2.42
CA LYS A 6 10.42 -25.53 2.20
C LYS A 6 10.06 -24.46 1.16
N THR A 7 9.86 -24.86 -0.09
CA THR A 7 9.23 -24.02 -1.11
C THR A 7 7.77 -23.82 -0.72
N SER A 8 7.45 -22.72 -0.06
CA SER A 8 6.06 -22.34 0.21
C SER A 8 5.34 -22.18 -1.13
N ALA A 9 4.29 -22.98 -1.37
CA ALA A 9 3.45 -22.82 -2.55
C ALA A 9 3.02 -21.36 -2.71
N ARG A 10 3.31 -20.76 -3.86
CA ARG A 10 2.83 -19.40 -4.18
C ARG A 10 1.30 -19.47 -4.20
N LYS A 11 0.64 -18.88 -3.19
CA LYS A 11 -0.80 -18.63 -3.24
C LYS A 11 -1.12 -17.96 -4.58
N SER A 12 -2.15 -18.47 -5.26
CA SER A 12 -2.70 -17.89 -6.48
C SER A 12 -2.88 -16.37 -6.30
N GLN A 13 -2.55 -15.60 -7.34
CA GLN A 13 -2.75 -14.14 -7.33
C GLN A 13 -4.23 -13.80 -7.57
N GLU A 14 -5.09 -14.29 -6.69
CA GLU A 14 -6.50 -13.97 -6.70
C GLU A 14 -6.73 -12.50 -6.35
N PRO A 15 -7.80 -11.88 -6.87
CA PRO A 15 -8.24 -10.57 -6.44
C PRO A 15 -8.52 -10.57 -4.95
N VAL A 16 -7.91 -9.63 -4.23
CA VAL A 16 -8.03 -9.54 -2.78
C VAL A 16 -7.99 -8.07 -2.40
N THR A 17 -8.92 -7.65 -1.53
CA THR A 17 -8.93 -6.33 -0.92
C THR A 17 -8.54 -6.46 0.56
N ARG A 18 -7.63 -5.59 1.02
CA ARG A 18 -7.18 -5.54 2.43
C ARG A 18 -6.97 -4.12 2.89
N ASP A 19 -7.38 -3.85 4.13
CA ASP A 19 -7.14 -2.59 4.78
C ASP A 19 -5.91 -2.68 5.69
N TYR A 20 -4.99 -1.74 5.52
CA TYR A 20 -3.73 -1.65 6.26
C TYR A 20 -3.55 -0.27 6.86
N THR A 21 -2.91 -0.22 8.01
CA THR A 21 -2.43 1.04 8.61
C THR A 21 -0.93 1.18 8.37
N ILE A 22 -0.52 2.14 7.55
CA ILE A 22 0.89 2.43 7.28
C ILE A 22 1.41 3.46 8.26
N HIS A 23 2.47 3.13 8.99
CA HIS A 23 3.12 4.04 9.93
C HIS A 23 4.16 4.93 9.24
N LEU A 24 3.71 6.02 8.61
CA LEU A 24 4.59 6.95 7.88
C LEU A 24 5.65 7.62 8.75
N HIS A 25 5.35 7.95 10.01
CA HIS A 25 6.35 8.58 10.89
C HIS A 25 7.62 7.73 11.07
N LYS A 26 7.48 6.40 11.20
CA LYS A 26 8.61 5.48 11.29
C LYS A 26 9.40 5.44 9.98
N VAL A 27 8.69 5.43 8.85
CA VAL A 27 9.28 5.34 7.51
C VAL A 27 10.01 6.63 7.12
N LEU A 28 9.52 7.78 7.56
CA LEU A 28 10.04 9.12 7.22
C LEU A 28 11.06 9.64 8.23
N HIS A 29 11.51 8.80 9.16
CA HIS A 29 12.49 9.17 10.17
C HIS A 29 13.85 9.53 9.52
N LYS A 30 14.49 10.60 9.98
CA LYS A 30 15.77 11.14 9.46
C LYS A 30 15.75 11.53 7.97
N ILE A 31 14.58 11.79 7.39
CA ILE A 31 14.47 12.26 6.00
C ILE A 31 14.40 13.79 5.97
N SER A 32 15.10 14.40 5.02
CA SER A 32 15.03 15.85 4.77
C SER A 32 13.60 16.32 4.56
N PHE A 33 13.22 17.41 5.23
CA PHE A 33 11.86 17.96 5.21
C PHE A 33 11.33 18.23 3.80
N LYS A 34 12.18 18.70 2.88
CA LYS A 34 11.82 18.98 1.48
C LYS A 34 11.51 17.72 0.66
N LYS A 35 11.73 16.51 1.21
CA LYS A 35 11.52 15.24 0.51
C LYS A 35 10.49 14.34 1.18
N ARG A 36 9.90 14.74 2.32
CA ARG A 36 9.07 13.85 3.15
C ARG A 36 7.79 13.40 2.44
N ALA A 37 6.96 14.32 1.92
CA ALA A 37 5.72 13.94 1.23
C ALA A 37 5.98 13.07 -0.01
N THR A 38 6.92 13.49 -0.87
CA THR A 38 7.32 12.70 -2.05
C THR A 38 7.84 11.32 -1.68
N ARG A 39 8.63 11.21 -0.59
CA ARG A 39 9.12 9.92 -0.11
C ARG A 39 7.99 9.07 0.49
N ALA A 40 7.01 9.67 1.16
CA ALA A 40 5.87 8.97 1.71
C ALA A 40 5.08 8.23 0.62
N VAL A 41 4.79 8.90 -0.49
CA VAL A 41 4.11 8.29 -1.64
C VAL A 41 4.91 7.12 -2.21
N ARG A 42 6.24 7.28 -2.35
CA ARG A 42 7.13 6.21 -2.83
C ARG A 42 7.12 5.00 -1.89
N GLU A 43 7.09 5.21 -0.58
CA GLU A 43 7.10 4.09 0.36
C GLU A 43 5.75 3.44 0.53
N ILE A 44 4.64 4.16 0.33
CA ILE A 44 3.32 3.52 0.20
C ILE A 44 3.29 2.62 -1.03
N ARG A 45 3.84 3.08 -2.16
CA ARG A 45 3.96 2.27 -3.38
C ARG A 45 4.81 1.01 -3.13
N LYS A 46 5.95 1.16 -2.47
CA LYS A 46 6.83 0.03 -2.11
C LYS A 46 6.15 -0.96 -1.15
N PHE A 47 5.42 -0.44 -0.16
CA PHE A 47 4.65 -1.26 0.77
C PHE A 47 3.57 -2.05 0.04
N ALA A 48 2.80 -1.41 -0.83
CA ALA A 48 1.77 -2.08 -1.62
C ALA A 48 2.34 -3.15 -2.55
N ALA A 49 3.42 -2.83 -3.28
CA ALA A 49 4.10 -3.80 -4.15
C ALA A 49 4.60 -5.03 -3.39
N LYS A 50 5.18 -4.84 -2.20
CA LYS A 50 5.68 -5.94 -1.36
C LYS A 50 4.53 -6.78 -0.79
N THR A 51 3.50 -6.13 -0.26
CA THR A 51 2.39 -6.80 0.44
C THR A 51 1.49 -7.53 -0.54
N MET A 52 1.26 -6.95 -1.71
CA MET A 52 0.40 -7.51 -2.75
C MET A 52 1.16 -8.28 -3.84
N LEU A 53 2.48 -8.34 -3.80
CA LEU A 53 3.28 -9.08 -4.79
C LEU A 53 2.97 -8.69 -6.24
N THR A 54 2.61 -7.43 -6.47
CA THR A 54 2.34 -6.86 -7.80
C THR A 54 3.36 -5.80 -8.15
N LYS A 55 3.78 -5.77 -9.41
CA LYS A 55 4.70 -4.74 -9.93
C LYS A 55 3.98 -3.44 -10.27
N ASP A 56 2.80 -3.54 -10.88
CA ASP A 56 1.95 -2.37 -11.14
C ASP A 56 1.18 -1.96 -9.87
N VAL A 57 1.40 -0.72 -9.44
CA VAL A 57 0.78 -0.13 -8.25
C VAL A 57 0.31 1.28 -8.58
N ARG A 58 -1.01 1.47 -8.51
CA ARG A 58 -1.71 2.71 -8.83
C ARG A 58 -2.14 3.37 -7.52
N VAL A 59 -1.63 4.57 -7.26
CA VAL A 59 -1.98 5.35 -6.07
C VAL A 59 -3.14 6.27 -6.44
N ASP A 60 -4.26 6.15 -5.74
CA ASP A 60 -5.42 7.00 -5.99
C ASP A 60 -5.12 8.48 -5.69
N THR A 61 -5.78 9.36 -6.42
CA THR A 61 -5.66 10.81 -6.29
C THR A 61 -6.09 11.29 -4.90
N LYS A 62 -7.12 10.68 -4.28
CA LYS A 62 -7.56 11.03 -2.92
C LYS A 62 -6.50 10.70 -1.87
N LEU A 63 -5.83 9.56 -2.02
CA LEU A 63 -4.70 9.18 -1.17
C LEU A 63 -3.53 10.15 -1.32
N ASN A 64 -3.21 10.56 -2.55
CA ASN A 64 -2.19 11.58 -2.77
C ASN A 64 -2.58 12.91 -2.12
N LYS A 65 -3.81 13.41 -2.32
CA LYS A 65 -4.30 14.63 -1.68
C LYS A 65 -4.18 14.56 -0.15
N PHE A 66 -4.54 13.43 0.46
CA PHE A 66 -4.43 13.25 1.92
C PHE A 66 -2.97 13.34 2.41
N ILE A 67 -2.04 12.70 1.72
CA ILE A 67 -0.60 12.73 2.07
C ILE A 67 -0.05 14.15 2.00
N TRP A 68 -0.47 14.92 0.99
CA TRP A 68 -0.01 16.28 0.74
C TRP A 68 -0.82 17.36 1.48
N SER A 69 -1.90 17.00 2.18
CA SER A 69 -2.81 17.94 2.86
C SER A 69 -2.13 18.88 3.87
N LYS A 70 -1.07 18.40 4.53
CA LYS A 70 -0.29 19.15 5.52
C LYS A 70 1.02 19.74 4.95
N GLY A 71 1.12 19.77 3.62
CA GLY A 71 2.30 20.24 2.90
C GLY A 71 3.47 19.24 2.91
N ILE A 72 4.60 19.68 2.36
CA ILE A 72 5.75 18.80 2.08
C ILE A 72 6.45 18.27 3.34
N ARG A 73 6.46 19.07 4.43
CA ARG A 73 7.19 18.79 5.68
C ARG A 73 6.38 17.94 6.65
N ASN A 74 5.10 18.26 6.86
CA ASN A 74 4.30 17.77 7.98
C ASN A 74 3.35 16.62 7.59
N VAL A 75 3.86 15.61 6.88
CA VAL A 75 3.09 14.44 6.44
C VAL A 75 2.34 13.76 7.61
N PRO A 76 1.11 13.25 7.42
CA PRO A 76 0.38 12.48 8.43
C PRO A 76 1.24 11.35 9.04
N THR A 77 1.09 11.11 10.34
CA THR A 77 1.91 10.13 11.07
C THR A 77 1.58 8.68 10.71
N ARG A 78 0.29 8.41 10.47
CA ARG A 78 -0.28 7.14 10.03
C ARG A 78 -1.32 7.39 8.95
N VAL A 79 -1.50 6.41 8.06
CA VAL A 79 -2.54 6.45 7.01
C VAL A 79 -3.20 5.08 6.95
N ARG A 80 -4.53 5.04 6.98
CA ARG A 80 -5.31 3.84 6.67
C ARG A 80 -5.49 3.80 5.16
N VAL A 81 -5.05 2.70 4.56
CA VAL A 81 -5.12 2.48 3.12
C VAL A 81 -5.82 1.16 2.83
N ARG A 82 -6.69 1.20 1.82
CA ARG A 82 -7.27 0.02 1.20
C ARG A 82 -6.41 -0.35 0.01
N LEU A 83 -5.89 -1.57 0.02
CA LEU A 83 -5.14 -2.15 -1.08
C LEU A 83 -6.03 -3.19 -1.75
N SER A 84 -6.44 -2.91 -2.98
CA SER A 84 -7.21 -3.85 -3.80
C SER A 84 -6.34 -4.37 -4.93
N ARG A 85 -6.06 -5.66 -4.91
CA ARG A 85 -5.47 -6.34 -6.08
C ARG A 85 -6.60 -6.70 -7.02
N LYS A 86 -6.56 -6.17 -8.25
CA LYS A 86 -7.56 -6.40 -9.29
C LYS A 86 -6.91 -7.05 -10.50
N ARG A 87 -7.71 -7.78 -11.29
CA ARG A 87 -7.28 -8.23 -12.61
C ARG A 87 -7.23 -7.03 -13.54
N ASN A 88 -6.25 -7.03 -14.44
CA ASN A 88 -6.20 -6.03 -15.48
C ASN A 88 -7.12 -6.46 -16.63
N GLU A 89 -7.94 -5.54 -17.12
CA GLU A 89 -8.89 -5.77 -18.23
C GLU A 89 -8.23 -5.50 -19.59
N ASP A 90 -7.12 -4.76 -19.59
CA ASP A 90 -6.34 -4.46 -20.79
C ASP A 90 -5.48 -5.67 -21.19
N GLU A 91 -5.78 -6.24 -22.37
CA GLU A 91 -5.10 -7.41 -22.92
C GLU A 91 -3.63 -7.14 -23.30
N GLU A 92 -3.25 -5.88 -23.55
CA GLU A 92 -1.87 -5.50 -23.89
C GLU A 92 -0.99 -5.29 -22.64
N ALA A 93 -1.58 -5.36 -21.45
CA ALA A 93 -0.84 -5.09 -20.24
C ALA A 93 0.19 -6.18 -19.90
N LYS A 94 1.41 -5.74 -19.56
CA LYS A 94 2.54 -6.62 -19.19
C LYS A 94 2.26 -7.51 -17.98
N GLU A 95 1.38 -7.08 -17.07
CA GLU A 95 1.07 -7.76 -15.82
C GLU A 95 -0.43 -8.04 -15.74
N LYS A 96 -0.79 -9.28 -15.37
CA LYS A 96 -2.19 -9.74 -15.28
C LYS A 96 -2.97 -9.09 -14.13
N THR A 97 -2.28 -8.62 -13.09
CA THR A 97 -2.90 -7.98 -11.92
C THR A 97 -2.19 -6.68 -11.56
N PHE A 98 -2.96 -5.73 -11.05
CA PHE A 98 -2.46 -4.48 -10.50
C PHE A 98 -3.02 -4.25 -9.10
N THR A 99 -2.31 -3.46 -8.29
CA THR A 99 -2.82 -3.03 -6.98
C THR A 99 -3.25 -1.57 -7.03
N LEU A 100 -4.50 -1.31 -6.65
CA LEU A 100 -5.03 0.04 -6.41
C LEU A 100 -4.91 0.37 -4.92
N CYS A 101 -4.27 1.50 -4.60
CA CYS A 101 -4.13 2.00 -3.24
C CYS A 101 -5.08 3.19 -3.02
N GLN A 102 -6.05 3.04 -2.13
CA GLN A 102 -7.03 4.08 -1.80
C GLN A 102 -6.87 4.52 -0.35
N HIS A 103 -7.25 5.77 -0.07
CA HIS A 103 -7.31 6.27 1.30
C HIS A 103 -8.65 5.89 1.93
N VAL A 104 -8.59 5.31 3.13
CA VAL A 104 -9.77 5.12 3.97
C VAL A 104 -9.75 6.21 5.05
N PRO A 105 -10.69 7.18 5.02
CA PRO A 105 -10.79 8.17 6.08
C PRO A 105 -11.23 7.46 7.36
N VAL A 106 -10.44 7.64 8.42
CA VAL A 106 -10.75 7.10 9.76
C VAL A 106 -10.52 8.20 10.77
N GLU A 107 -11.40 8.27 11.77
CA GLU A 107 -11.28 9.26 12.85
C GLU A 107 -10.15 8.89 13.83
N SER A 108 -9.98 7.60 14.09
CA SER A 108 -9.01 7.08 15.05
C SER A 108 -8.28 5.84 14.51
N PHE A 109 -7.00 5.71 14.86
CA PHE A 109 -6.16 4.56 14.53
C PHE A 109 -6.06 3.53 15.66
N LYS A 110 -6.83 3.69 16.74
CA LYS A 110 -6.83 2.75 17.86
C LYS A 110 -7.44 1.42 17.41
N ASN A 111 -6.79 0.31 17.75
CA ASN A 111 -7.26 -1.06 17.49
C ASN A 111 -7.57 -1.44 16.02
N LEU A 112 -7.24 -0.59 15.05
CA LEU A 112 -7.38 -0.92 13.63
C LEU A 112 -6.29 -1.91 13.20
N GLN A 113 -6.68 -3.18 13.06
CA GLN A 113 -5.80 -4.25 12.60
C GLN A 113 -5.87 -4.40 11.08
N THR A 114 -5.04 -5.29 10.52
CA THR A 114 -5.15 -5.65 9.11
C THR A 114 -6.39 -6.50 8.90
N GLU A 115 -7.26 -6.06 8.00
CA GLU A 115 -8.54 -6.73 7.72
C GLU A 115 -8.62 -7.06 6.24
N VAL A 116 -9.17 -8.24 5.93
CA VAL A 116 -9.55 -8.59 4.55
C VAL A 116 -10.95 -8.06 4.33
N VAL A 117 -11.08 -7.10 3.42
CA VAL A 117 -12.38 -6.51 3.09
C VAL A 117 -12.98 -7.33 1.96
N ARG A 118 -14.23 -7.74 2.13
CA ARG A 118 -15.05 -8.25 1.03
C ARG A 118 -15.75 -7.05 0.42
N ASP A 119 -15.60 -6.88 -0.88
CA ASP A 119 -16.42 -5.94 -1.63
C ASP A 119 -17.78 -6.65 -1.81
N ASP A 120 -18.80 -6.24 -1.05
CA ASP A 120 -20.20 -6.66 -1.23
C ASP A 120 -20.80 -6.01 -2.49
#